data_AF-A0A2U9SV35-F1
#
_entry.id   AF-A0A2U9SV35-F1
#
_cell.length_a   1.000
_cell.length_b   1.000
_cell.length_c   1.000
_cell.angle_alpha   90.00
_cell.angle_beta   90.00
_cell.angle_gamma   90.00
#
_symmetry.space_group_name_H-M   'P 1'
#
loop_
_entity.id
_entity.type
_entity.pdbx_description
1 polymer ?
#
loop_
_entity_poly.entity_id
_entity_poly.type
_entity_poly.pdbx_seq_one_letter_code
_entity_poly.pdbx_strand_id
1 'polypeptide(L)'
;MRISHSFRALCDPCLWVAMLFGAIASAHADTPAQLLSGYTAQAGAGAMPSRGQQFFTSRHGRDWSCATCHGSTPTGPGRHVVTGKAIEPLAPAFNPARFTDGARTEKWFRRNCKDVVGRECSAAEKADVLSWLMSLKP
;
A
#
# COMPACT_ATOMS: atom_id res chain seq x y z
N MET A 1 10.65 -60.96 59.90
CA MET A 1 11.09 -59.56 60.03
C MET A 1 11.58 -59.09 58.65
N ARG A 2 10.81 -58.30 57.91
CA ARG A 2 11.29 -57.60 56.70
C ARG A 2 10.91 -56.13 56.84
N ILE A 3 11.92 -55.30 56.62
CA ILE A 3 12.02 -53.88 56.98
C ILE A 3 11.37 -53.05 55.88
N SER A 4 10.54 -52.09 56.28
CA SER A 4 9.94 -51.05 55.43
C SER A 4 11.00 -50.01 55.04
N HIS A 5 11.00 -49.56 53.77
CA HIS A 5 11.58 -48.26 53.41
C HIS A 5 10.71 -47.54 52.38
N SER A 6 10.13 -46.43 52.84
CA SER A 6 9.41 -45.43 52.07
C SER A 6 10.35 -44.68 51.13
N PHE A 7 10.01 -44.63 49.84
CA PHE A 7 10.68 -43.74 48.88
C PHE A 7 10.09 -42.33 49.00
N ARG A 8 10.92 -41.39 49.46
CA ARG A 8 10.62 -39.95 49.43
C ARG A 8 10.98 -39.38 48.07
N ALA A 9 10.04 -38.64 47.50
CA ALA A 9 10.19 -37.80 46.33
C ALA A 9 11.25 -36.71 46.56
N LEU A 10 12.07 -36.47 45.52
CA LEU A 10 12.82 -35.24 45.34
C LEU A 10 12.57 -34.78 43.90
N CYS A 11 11.74 -33.75 43.76
CA CYS A 11 11.56 -32.96 42.55
C CYS A 11 12.75 -32.00 42.42
N ASP A 12 13.54 -32.15 41.37
CA ASP A 12 14.53 -31.17 40.92
C ASP A 12 13.82 -30.08 40.09
N PRO A 13 13.84 -28.79 40.49
CA PRO A 13 13.31 -27.73 39.66
C PRO A 13 14.38 -27.32 38.63
N CYS A 14 14.18 -27.79 37.40
CA CYS A 14 14.91 -27.36 36.22
C CYS A 14 14.64 -25.87 35.95
N LEU A 15 15.58 -24.98 36.31
CA LEU A 15 15.51 -23.55 36.00
C LEU A 15 16.03 -23.30 34.58
N TRP A 16 15.16 -23.45 33.58
CA TRP A 16 15.37 -22.90 32.24
C TRP A 16 14.78 -21.49 32.18
N VAL A 17 15.63 -20.47 32.30
CA VAL A 17 15.25 -19.08 31.98
C VAL A 17 15.25 -18.93 30.47
N ALA A 18 14.08 -19.07 29.84
CA ALA A 18 13.88 -18.76 28.44
C ALA A 18 13.74 -17.24 28.25
N MET A 19 14.75 -16.58 27.70
CA MET A 19 14.64 -15.20 27.21
C MET A 19 13.77 -15.18 25.94
N LEU A 20 12.51 -14.80 26.09
CA LEU A 20 11.63 -14.41 24.98
C LEU A 20 11.95 -12.99 24.54
N PHE A 21 12.92 -12.81 23.65
CA PHE A 21 13.01 -11.60 22.82
C PHE A 21 11.93 -11.69 21.74
N GLY A 22 10.73 -11.21 22.05
CA GLY A 22 9.67 -11.01 21.05
C GLY A 22 10.11 -9.93 20.06
N ALA A 23 10.28 -10.30 18.79
CA ALA A 23 10.48 -9.35 17.72
C ALA A 23 9.21 -8.50 17.58
N ILE A 24 9.25 -7.28 18.10
CA ILE A 24 8.21 -6.28 17.87
C ILE A 24 8.31 -5.91 16.40
N ALA A 25 7.37 -6.39 15.58
CA ALA A 25 7.21 -5.93 14.21
C ALA A 25 6.76 -4.46 14.25
N SER A 26 7.70 -3.53 14.10
CA SER A 26 7.39 -2.11 13.92
C SER A 26 6.50 -1.97 12.68
N ALA A 27 5.29 -1.45 12.86
CA ALA A 27 4.45 -1.05 11.75
C ALA A 27 5.12 0.14 11.04
N HIS A 28 5.87 -0.15 9.97
CA HIS A 28 6.39 0.89 9.11
C HIS A 28 5.24 1.44 8.27
N ALA A 29 4.95 2.73 8.43
CA ALA A 29 4.17 3.47 7.44
C ALA A 29 5.04 3.62 6.19
N ASP A 30 4.50 3.22 5.04
CA ASP A 30 5.16 3.51 3.78
C ASP A 30 5.11 5.03 3.53
N THR A 31 6.06 5.54 2.77
CA THR A 31 5.99 6.89 2.21
C THR A 31 5.69 6.82 0.73
N PRO A 32 5.08 7.85 0.13
CA PRO A 32 4.91 7.93 -1.33
C PRO A 32 6.24 7.72 -2.07
N ALA A 33 7.35 8.22 -1.53
CA ALA A 33 8.68 8.04 -2.09
C ALA A 33 9.18 6.59 -2.05
N GLN A 34 8.92 5.86 -0.95
CA GLN A 34 9.27 4.43 -0.85
C GLN A 34 8.44 3.59 -1.82
N LEU A 35 7.14 3.84 -1.95
CA LEU A 35 6.30 3.16 -2.93
C LEU A 35 6.77 3.43 -4.36
N LEU A 36 7.06 4.69 -4.69
CA LEU A 36 7.60 5.06 -5.99
C LEU A 36 8.93 4.37 -6.31
N SER A 37 9.83 4.30 -5.32
CA SER A 37 11.10 3.58 -5.44
C SER A 37 10.87 2.09 -5.71
N GLY A 38 9.96 1.45 -4.98
CA GLY A 38 9.58 0.05 -5.19
C GLY A 38 9.04 -0.22 -6.60
N TYR A 39 8.13 0.63 -7.09
CA TYR A 39 7.61 0.48 -8.46
C TYR A 39 8.67 0.70 -9.53
N THR A 40 9.54 1.69 -9.36
CA THR A 40 10.65 1.98 -10.27
C THR A 40 11.61 0.79 -10.35
N ALA A 41 11.94 0.18 -9.21
CA ALA A 41 12.79 -1.00 -9.15
C ALA A 41 12.14 -2.21 -9.86
N GLN A 42 10.85 -2.45 -9.62
CA GLN A 42 10.10 -3.53 -10.28
C GLN A 42 9.93 -3.31 -11.79
N ALA A 43 9.82 -2.06 -12.23
CA ALA A 43 9.70 -1.69 -13.64
C ALA A 43 11.03 -1.81 -14.41
N GLY A 44 12.17 -1.76 -13.71
CA GLY A 44 13.49 -1.69 -14.32
C GLY A 44 13.77 -0.38 -15.07
N ALA A 45 12.95 0.66 -14.86
CA ALA A 45 13.04 1.94 -15.54
C ALA A 45 12.53 3.09 -14.65
N GLY A 46 13.08 4.29 -14.85
CA GLY A 46 12.66 5.51 -14.16
C GLY A 46 11.20 5.90 -14.45
N ALA A 47 10.52 6.42 -13.44
CA ALA A 47 9.18 6.97 -13.58
C ALA A 47 9.19 8.27 -14.41
N MET A 48 8.14 8.48 -15.21
CA MET A 48 7.94 9.66 -16.05
C MET A 48 6.60 10.33 -15.70
N PRO A 49 6.61 11.47 -14.98
CA PRO A 49 5.39 12.17 -14.59
C PRO A 49 4.46 12.53 -15.76
N SER A 50 5.02 12.89 -16.91
CA SER A 50 4.22 13.22 -18.11
C SER A 50 3.42 12.02 -18.62
N ARG A 51 3.99 10.81 -18.63
CA ARG A 51 3.27 9.57 -18.95
C ARG A 51 2.20 9.28 -17.89
N GLY A 52 2.51 9.54 -16.62
CA GLY A 52 1.57 9.37 -15.51
C GLY A 52 0.31 10.23 -15.66
N GLN A 53 0.50 11.52 -15.99
CA GLN A 53 -0.60 12.45 -16.26
C GLN A 53 -1.46 11.99 -17.45
N GLN A 54 -0.80 11.64 -18.56
CA GLN A 54 -1.47 11.19 -19.76
C GLN A 54 -2.29 9.92 -19.48
N PHE A 55 -1.68 8.94 -18.80
CA PHE A 55 -2.33 7.70 -18.42
C PHE A 55 -3.55 7.95 -17.52
N PHE A 56 -3.41 8.84 -16.53
CA PHE A 56 -4.47 9.14 -15.57
C PHE A 56 -5.69 9.81 -16.21
N THR A 57 -5.47 10.67 -17.20
CA THR A 57 -6.52 11.46 -17.85
C THR A 57 -7.14 10.76 -19.05
N SER A 58 -6.44 9.83 -19.69
CA SER A 58 -6.90 9.10 -20.88
C SER A 58 -7.89 7.98 -20.54
N ARG A 59 -8.80 7.71 -21.48
CA ARG A 59 -9.60 6.47 -21.50
C ARG A 59 -8.80 5.37 -22.18
N HIS A 60 -8.74 4.20 -21.58
CA HIS A 60 -7.93 3.06 -22.06
C HIS A 60 -8.78 2.07 -22.84
N GLY A 61 -9.61 2.57 -23.76
CA GLY A 61 -10.61 1.75 -24.47
C GLY A 61 -11.79 1.31 -23.60
N ARG A 62 -12.01 1.99 -22.47
CA ARG A 62 -13.13 1.76 -21.53
C ARG A 62 -13.88 3.07 -21.26
N ASP A 63 -15.02 2.96 -20.62
CA ASP A 63 -15.94 4.08 -20.39
C ASP A 63 -15.35 5.19 -19.49
N TRP A 64 -14.49 4.79 -18.55
CA TRP A 64 -13.92 5.69 -17.53
C TRP A 64 -12.40 5.80 -17.64
N SER A 65 -11.91 6.96 -17.24
CA SER A 65 -10.51 7.21 -16.88
C SER A 65 -10.36 7.38 -15.36
N CYS A 66 -9.15 7.41 -14.82
CA CYS A 66 -8.93 7.73 -13.40
C CYS A 66 -9.55 9.10 -13.07
N ALA A 67 -9.38 10.07 -13.97
CA ALA A 67 -9.94 11.41 -13.85
C ALA A 67 -11.47 11.47 -13.79
N THR A 68 -12.18 10.42 -14.25
CA THR A 68 -13.66 10.38 -14.20
C THR A 68 -14.17 10.44 -12.76
N CYS A 69 -13.47 9.79 -11.82
CA CYS A 69 -13.85 9.80 -10.41
C CYS A 69 -13.03 10.79 -9.57
N HIS A 70 -11.79 11.06 -9.96
CA HIS A 70 -10.84 11.84 -9.16
C HIS A 70 -10.66 13.30 -9.64
N GLY A 71 -11.25 13.69 -10.78
CA GLY A 71 -10.97 14.96 -11.47
C GLY A 71 -9.68 14.91 -12.28
N SER A 72 -9.51 15.79 -13.26
CA SER A 72 -8.32 15.82 -14.14
C SER A 72 -7.03 16.21 -13.41
N THR A 73 -7.18 17.01 -12.35
CA THR A 73 -6.11 17.44 -11.44
C THR A 73 -6.58 17.08 -10.02
N PRO A 74 -6.17 15.93 -9.46
CA PRO A 74 -6.83 15.33 -8.30
C PRO A 74 -6.35 15.92 -6.96
N THR A 75 -6.35 17.26 -6.88
CA THR A 75 -5.96 18.08 -5.73
C THR A 75 -7.15 18.48 -4.85
N GLY A 76 -8.37 18.39 -5.39
CA GLY A 76 -9.62 18.55 -4.67
C GLY A 76 -10.38 17.23 -4.48
N PRO A 77 -11.54 17.25 -3.80
CA PRO A 77 -12.38 16.07 -3.64
C PRO A 77 -12.96 15.63 -5.00
N GLY A 78 -12.90 14.32 -5.25
CA GLY A 78 -13.59 13.66 -6.34
C GLY A 78 -14.93 13.06 -5.91
N ARG A 79 -15.58 12.33 -6.83
CA ARG A 79 -16.82 11.62 -6.58
C ARG A 79 -16.87 10.34 -7.39
N HIS A 80 -17.19 9.23 -6.73
CA HIS A 80 -17.35 7.95 -7.42
C HIS A 80 -18.55 8.01 -8.37
N VAL A 81 -18.33 7.80 -9.67
CA VAL A 81 -19.36 8.03 -10.70
C VAL A 81 -20.62 7.17 -10.51
N VAL A 82 -20.47 5.92 -10.06
CA VAL A 82 -21.62 5.02 -9.80
C VAL A 82 -22.33 5.29 -8.48
N THR A 83 -21.58 5.35 -7.36
CA THR A 83 -22.17 5.38 -6.01
C THR A 83 -22.44 6.78 -5.48
N GLY A 84 -21.91 7.82 -6.16
CA GLY A 84 -21.98 9.20 -5.70
C GLY A 84 -21.15 9.49 -4.45
N LYS A 85 -20.41 8.52 -3.87
CA LYS A 85 -19.60 8.74 -2.67
C LYS A 85 -18.47 9.74 -2.94
N ALA A 86 -18.27 10.66 -1.99
CA ALA A 86 -17.14 11.58 -2.03
C ALA A 86 -15.81 10.82 -1.94
N ILE A 87 -14.80 11.32 -2.64
CA ILE A 87 -13.45 10.78 -2.64
C ILE A 87 -12.51 11.91 -2.23
N GLU A 88 -11.83 11.77 -1.10
CA GLU A 88 -10.81 12.75 -0.67
C GLU A 88 -9.73 12.97 -1.73
N PRO A 89 -9.05 14.13 -1.76
CA PRO A 89 -7.97 14.41 -2.70
C PRO A 89 -6.98 13.25 -2.79
N LEU A 90 -6.52 12.97 -4.02
CA LEU A 90 -5.61 11.86 -4.27
C LEU A 90 -4.14 12.32 -4.20
N ALA A 91 -3.85 13.54 -4.61
CA ALA A 91 -2.50 14.09 -4.59
C ALA A 91 -1.96 14.17 -3.14
N PRO A 92 -0.79 13.58 -2.82
CA PRO A 92 -0.25 13.54 -1.45
C PRO A 92 -0.05 14.91 -0.81
N ALA A 93 0.30 15.94 -1.60
CA ALA A 93 0.49 17.30 -1.09
C ALA A 93 -0.82 17.95 -0.58
N PHE A 94 -1.97 17.41 -0.99
CA PHE A 94 -3.32 17.87 -0.60
C PHE A 94 -4.02 16.89 0.35
N ASN A 95 -3.51 15.66 0.46
CA ASN A 95 -3.97 14.66 1.41
C ASN A 95 -2.79 13.78 1.86
N PRO A 96 -2.10 14.13 2.95
CA PRO A 96 -0.91 13.42 3.43
C PRO A 96 -1.15 11.96 3.85
N ALA A 97 -2.41 11.55 4.04
CA ALA A 97 -2.77 10.16 4.35
C ALA A 97 -2.79 9.26 3.09
N ARG A 98 -2.59 9.82 1.89
CA ARG A 98 -2.51 9.04 0.65
C ARG A 98 -1.14 8.37 0.51
N PHE A 99 -1.16 7.13 0.03
CA PHE A 99 0.05 6.34 -0.28
C PHE A 99 0.96 6.11 0.94
N THR A 100 0.37 5.98 2.14
CA THR A 100 1.10 5.65 3.39
C THR A 100 0.88 4.21 3.89
N ASP A 101 0.05 3.46 3.17
CA ASP A 101 -0.25 2.05 3.40
C ASP A 101 -0.12 1.33 2.05
N GLY A 102 0.97 0.59 1.87
CA GLY A 102 1.26 -0.13 0.62
C GLY A 102 0.19 -1.16 0.27
N ALA A 103 -0.34 -1.90 1.26
CA ALA A 103 -1.37 -2.91 1.01
C ALA A 103 -2.68 -2.27 0.53
N ARG A 104 -3.08 -1.16 1.15
CA ARG A 104 -4.24 -0.37 0.72
C ARG A 104 -4.03 0.25 -0.66
N THR A 105 -2.83 0.76 -0.93
CA THR A 105 -2.45 1.31 -2.23
C THR A 105 -2.57 0.24 -3.32
N GLU A 106 -1.97 -0.93 -3.11
CA GLU A 106 -2.03 -2.05 -4.05
C GLU A 106 -3.45 -2.56 -4.29
N LYS A 107 -4.27 -2.63 -3.23
CA LYS A 107 -5.69 -2.99 -3.35
C LYS A 107 -6.43 -2.04 -4.29
N TRP A 108 -6.22 -0.73 -4.15
CA TRP A 108 -6.92 0.26 -4.97
C TRP A 108 -6.37 0.37 -6.37
N PHE A 109 -5.05 0.28 -6.58
CA PHE A 109 -4.50 0.17 -7.93
C PHE A 109 -5.08 -1.04 -8.67
N ARG A 110 -5.07 -2.23 -8.06
CA ARG A 110 -5.61 -3.43 -8.70
C ARG A 110 -7.08 -3.29 -9.10
N ARG A 111 -7.93 -2.74 -8.23
CA ARG A 111 -9.35 -2.53 -8.52
C ARG A 111 -9.56 -1.47 -9.59
N ASN A 112 -9.01 -0.27 -9.36
CA ASN A 112 -9.24 0.86 -10.24
C ASN A 112 -8.64 0.62 -11.63
N CYS A 113 -7.47 -0.02 -11.74
CA CYS A 113 -6.90 -0.39 -13.04
C CYS A 113 -7.78 -1.39 -13.79
N LYS A 114 -8.39 -2.37 -13.12
CA LYS A 114 -9.34 -3.27 -13.78
C LYS A 114 -10.57 -2.53 -14.30
N ASP A 115 -11.04 -1.52 -13.57
CA ASP A 115 -12.20 -0.73 -14.00
C ASP A 115 -11.87 0.19 -15.19
N VAL A 116 -10.76 0.94 -15.13
CA VAL A 116 -10.43 1.99 -16.12
C VAL A 116 -9.55 1.49 -17.27
N VAL A 117 -8.72 0.47 -17.05
CA VAL A 117 -7.79 -0.12 -18.04
C VAL A 117 -8.24 -1.50 -18.52
N GLY A 118 -9.02 -2.23 -17.72
CA GLY A 118 -9.45 -3.60 -18.05
C GLY A 118 -8.43 -4.67 -17.69
N ARG A 119 -7.33 -4.29 -17.02
CA ARG A 119 -6.27 -5.18 -16.53
C ARG A 119 -5.60 -4.57 -15.30
N GLU A 120 -4.70 -5.31 -14.67
CA GLU A 120 -3.85 -4.72 -13.65
C GLU A 120 -2.83 -3.77 -14.30
N CYS A 121 -2.55 -2.66 -13.62
CA CYS A 121 -1.48 -1.76 -14.05
C CYS A 121 -0.13 -2.43 -13.81
N SER A 122 0.78 -2.25 -14.76
CA SER A 122 2.18 -2.63 -14.62
C SER A 122 2.89 -1.79 -13.55
N ALA A 123 4.05 -2.24 -13.09
CA ALA A 123 4.88 -1.46 -12.18
C ALA A 123 5.26 -0.09 -12.77
N ALA A 124 5.55 -0.02 -14.07
CA ALA A 124 5.87 1.23 -14.76
C ALA A 124 4.67 2.20 -14.76
N GLU A 125 3.47 1.73 -15.03
CA GLU A 125 2.25 2.57 -15.00
C GLU A 125 1.96 3.10 -13.59
N LYS A 126 2.13 2.28 -12.55
CA LYS A 126 1.99 2.72 -11.15
C LYS A 126 3.06 3.76 -10.79
N ALA A 127 4.31 3.54 -11.19
CA ALA A 127 5.42 4.46 -10.95
C ALA A 127 5.15 5.82 -11.62
N ASP A 128 4.79 5.81 -12.90
CA ASP A 128 4.49 7.01 -13.66
C ASP A 128 3.34 7.80 -13.03
N VAL A 129 2.21 7.16 -12.71
CA VAL A 129 1.06 7.81 -12.07
C VAL A 129 1.44 8.38 -10.70
N LEU A 130 2.12 7.61 -9.84
CA LEU A 130 2.49 8.07 -8.51
C LEU A 130 3.50 9.25 -8.58
N SER A 131 4.47 9.18 -9.49
CA SER A 131 5.45 10.26 -9.69
C SER A 131 4.78 11.58 -10.10
N TRP A 132 3.74 11.50 -10.95
CA TRP A 132 2.95 12.67 -11.32
C TRP A 132 2.14 13.21 -10.16
N LEU A 133 1.42 12.37 -9.43
CA LEU A 133 0.62 12.79 -8.27
C LEU A 133 1.49 13.49 -7.21
N MET A 134 2.71 13.00 -6.99
CA MET A 134 3.67 13.60 -6.05
C MET A 134 4.25 14.94 -6.52
N SER A 135 4.16 15.26 -7.82
CA SER A 135 4.63 16.54 -8.37
C SER A 135 3.63 17.70 -8.20
N LEU A 136 2.36 17.39 -7.90
CA LEU A 136 1.31 18.39 -7.70
C LEU A 136 1.54 19.14 -6.38
N LYS A 137 1.40 20.46 -6.40
CA LYS A 137 1.65 21.37 -5.27
C LYS A 137 0.42 22.25 -4.99
N PRO A 138 0.18 22.64 -3.72
CA PRO A 138 -0.81 23.65 -3.35
C PRO A 138 -0.65 24.98 -4.08
#